data_AF-A0AAQ4ETJ0-F1
#
_entry.id   AF-A0AAQ4ETJ0-F1
#
_cell.length_a   1.000
_cell.length_b   1.000
_cell.length_c   1.000
_cell.angle_alpha   90.00
_cell.angle_beta   90.00
_cell.angle_gamma   90.00
#
_symmetry.space_group_name_H-M   'P 1'
#
loop_
_entity.id
_entity.type
_entity.pdbx_description
1 polymer ?
#
loop_
_entity_poly.entity_id
_entity_poly.type
_entity_poly.pdbx_seq_one_letter_code
_entity_poly.pdbx_strand_id
1 'polypeptide(L)'
;MWPSRRKQPHIVFILADDLGWNDLSYQGSHQIRTPNIDALAWNGVRLNRLYYQPLCSPSRSALMTGRYPIHTGMQSFVIMQNEPRGLPLHFKLLPEWLNGLGYTSYMLGKWHLGHYKSEYTPTRRGFSSHVGSRGGFVDYYNHGRDVPGMPHGLDFWRDLQPSRSDDGAYYTHIVSEEAVSIIRRHPKDRVRKLPCTYI
;
A
#
# COMPACT_ATOMS: atom_id res chain seq x y z
N MET A 1 24.21 2.23 -30.63
CA MET A 1 24.88 2.25 -29.32
C MET A 1 23.77 2.41 -28.27
N TRP A 2 23.41 1.34 -27.55
CA TRP A 2 22.40 1.44 -26.47
C TRP A 2 22.93 2.40 -25.40
N PRO A 3 22.11 3.29 -24.82
CA PRO A 3 22.58 4.17 -23.77
C PRO A 3 23.11 3.33 -22.61
N SER A 4 24.20 3.80 -22.00
CA SER A 4 24.77 3.26 -20.77
C SER A 4 23.68 2.89 -19.76
N ARG A 5 23.86 1.80 -18.99
CA ARG A 5 22.94 1.35 -17.91
C ARG A 5 22.51 2.54 -17.05
N ARG A 6 21.38 3.16 -17.37
CA ARG A 6 20.77 4.20 -16.54
C ARG A 6 20.42 3.54 -15.21
N LYS A 7 20.76 4.19 -14.10
CA LYS A 7 20.38 3.71 -12.77
C LYS A 7 18.87 3.49 -12.75
N GLN A 8 18.47 2.31 -12.30
CA GLN A 8 17.05 1.99 -12.10
C GLN A 8 16.45 3.01 -11.12
N PRO A 9 15.26 3.57 -11.43
CA PRO A 9 14.64 4.56 -10.55
C PRO A 9 14.08 3.89 -9.30
N HIS A 10 14.00 4.67 -8.20
CA HIS A 10 13.14 4.30 -7.08
C HIS A 10 11.68 4.56 -7.47
N ILE A 11 10.79 3.70 -7.00
CA ILE A 11 9.35 3.79 -7.26
C ILE A 11 8.65 4.06 -5.93
N VAL A 12 7.92 5.16 -5.83
CA VAL A 12 7.06 5.46 -4.67
C VAL A 12 5.63 5.53 -5.18
N PHE A 13 4.80 4.60 -4.73
CA PHE A 13 3.38 4.54 -5.03
C PHE A 13 2.62 4.91 -3.76
N ILE A 14 1.82 5.97 -3.81
CA ILE A 14 1.01 6.41 -2.68
C ILE A 14 -0.45 6.14 -3.02
N LEU A 15 -1.10 5.24 -2.27
CA LEU A 15 -2.50 4.89 -2.44
C LEU A 15 -3.34 5.43 -1.29
N ALA A 16 -4.05 6.54 -1.52
CA ALA A 16 -5.07 7.02 -0.61
C ALA A 16 -6.31 6.11 -0.62
N ASP A 17 -7.02 6.03 0.50
CA ASP A 17 -8.23 5.22 0.68
C ASP A 17 -9.45 6.15 0.73
N ASP A 18 -10.45 5.89 -0.11
CA ASP A 18 -11.68 6.68 -0.25
C ASP A 18 -11.50 8.18 -0.53
N LEU A 19 -10.41 8.55 -1.20
CA LEU A 19 -10.17 9.92 -1.66
C LEU A 19 -11.12 10.28 -2.82
N GLY A 20 -12.05 11.19 -2.56
CA GLY A 20 -13.04 11.66 -3.52
C GLY A 20 -12.44 12.50 -4.63
N TRP A 21 -13.11 12.52 -5.79
CA TRP A 21 -12.69 13.33 -6.94
C TRP A 21 -12.56 14.82 -6.61
N ASN A 22 -13.44 15.34 -5.74
CA ASN A 22 -13.51 16.75 -5.37
C ASN A 22 -12.81 17.07 -4.03
N ASP A 23 -11.89 16.22 -3.57
CA ASP A 23 -11.20 16.39 -2.27
C ASP A 23 -9.81 17.04 -2.41
N LEU A 24 -9.32 17.20 -3.65
CA LEU A 24 -7.99 17.74 -3.94
C LEU A 24 -8.09 19.16 -4.49
N SER A 25 -7.29 20.09 -3.95
CA SER A 25 -7.37 21.49 -4.38
C SER A 25 -6.91 21.71 -5.82
N TYR A 26 -5.95 20.93 -6.34
CA TYR A 26 -5.58 21.00 -7.77
C TYR A 26 -6.70 20.55 -8.74
N GLN A 27 -7.73 19.84 -8.25
CA GLN A 27 -8.93 19.48 -9.02
C GLN A 27 -10.02 20.56 -8.98
N GLY A 28 -9.77 21.70 -8.33
CA GLY A 28 -10.72 22.81 -8.21
C GLY A 28 -11.51 22.83 -6.90
N SER A 29 -11.22 21.94 -5.95
CA SER A 29 -11.84 21.97 -4.62
C SER A 29 -11.32 23.14 -3.79
N HIS A 30 -12.22 23.88 -3.14
CA HIS A 30 -11.87 24.96 -2.21
C HIS A 30 -12.02 24.57 -0.74
N GLN A 31 -12.49 23.34 -0.46
CA GLN A 31 -12.82 22.90 0.90
C GLN A 31 -11.60 22.37 1.65
N ILE A 32 -10.76 21.57 0.98
CA ILE A 32 -9.59 20.90 1.58
C ILE A 32 -8.33 21.41 0.90
N ARG A 33 -7.37 21.89 1.69
CA ARG A 33 -6.08 22.37 1.19
C ARG A 33 -5.08 21.23 1.11
N THR A 34 -4.54 20.94 -0.08
CA THR A 34 -3.58 19.85 -0.30
C THR A 34 -2.25 20.31 -0.91
N PRO A 35 -1.55 21.30 -0.32
CA PRO A 35 -0.44 22.00 -0.98
C PRO A 35 0.71 21.11 -1.43
N ASN A 36 1.06 20.06 -0.66
CA ASN A 36 2.13 19.14 -1.05
C ASN A 36 1.72 18.21 -2.21
N ILE A 37 0.46 17.77 -2.25
CA ILE A 37 -0.07 16.96 -3.35
C ILE A 37 -0.21 17.82 -4.61
N ASP A 38 -0.70 19.05 -4.45
CA ASP A 38 -0.81 20.03 -5.53
C ASP A 38 0.57 20.33 -6.14
N ALA A 39 1.60 20.50 -5.31
CA ALA A 39 2.96 20.70 -5.79
C ALA A 39 3.44 19.52 -6.66
N LEU A 40 3.15 18.27 -6.27
CA LEU A 40 3.44 17.09 -7.10
C LEU A 40 2.63 17.08 -8.40
N ALA A 41 1.34 17.45 -8.34
CA ALA A 41 0.48 17.50 -9.51
C ALA A 41 0.92 18.57 -10.53
N TRP A 42 1.36 19.74 -10.06
CA TRP A 42 1.80 20.86 -10.91
C TRP A 42 3.21 20.66 -11.47
N ASN A 43 4.08 19.92 -10.79
CA ASN A 43 5.43 19.59 -11.26
C ASN A 43 5.51 18.23 -11.96
N GLY A 44 4.37 17.55 -12.16
CA GLY A 44 4.30 16.20 -12.67
C GLY A 44 3.32 16.02 -13.82
N VAL A 45 2.88 14.79 -14.02
CA VAL A 45 1.86 14.44 -15.00
C VAL A 45 0.55 14.12 -14.29
N ARG A 46 -0.52 14.82 -14.68
CA ARG A 46 -1.87 14.60 -14.17
C ARG A 46 -2.62 13.59 -15.04
N LEU A 47 -3.20 12.57 -14.41
CA LEU A 47 -3.99 11.55 -15.09
C LEU A 47 -5.48 11.86 -14.97
N ASN A 48 -6.01 12.71 -15.87
CA ASN A 48 -7.43 13.10 -15.86
C ASN A 48 -8.40 11.99 -16.31
N ARG A 49 -7.86 10.84 -16.74
CA ARG A 49 -8.61 9.64 -17.14
C ARG A 49 -8.00 8.40 -16.47
N LEU A 50 -7.86 8.48 -15.15
CA LEU A 50 -7.43 7.36 -14.31
C LEU A 50 -8.66 6.68 -13.71
N TYR A 51 -8.71 5.35 -13.80
CA TYR A 51 -9.81 4.55 -13.29
C TYR A 51 -9.30 3.45 -12.36
N TYR A 52 -10.10 3.15 -11.35
CA TYR A 52 -9.88 2.08 -10.39
C TYR A 52 -11.21 1.36 -10.14
N GLN A 53 -11.19 0.25 -9.40
CA GLN A 53 -12.41 -0.48 -9.06
C GLN A 53 -13.15 0.25 -7.92
N PRO A 54 -14.48 0.15 -7.83
CA PRO A 54 -15.26 0.94 -6.87
C PRO A 54 -15.03 0.57 -5.39
N LEU A 55 -14.24 -0.47 -5.09
CA LEU A 55 -14.00 -0.97 -3.74
C LEU A 55 -12.53 -1.33 -3.49
N CYS A 56 -12.16 -1.37 -2.21
CA CYS A 56 -10.79 -1.54 -1.74
C CYS A 56 -10.09 -2.82 -2.26
N SER A 57 -10.55 -4.02 -1.86
CA SER A 57 -9.90 -5.29 -2.26
C SER A 57 -9.86 -5.49 -3.78
N PRO A 58 -10.94 -5.22 -4.54
CA PRO A 58 -10.88 -5.29 -6.01
C PRO A 58 -9.80 -4.37 -6.59
N SER A 59 -9.74 -3.10 -6.17
CA SER A 59 -8.73 -2.14 -6.65
C SER A 59 -7.31 -2.56 -6.32
N ARG A 60 -7.06 -2.94 -5.07
CA ARG A 60 -5.74 -3.41 -4.60
C ARG A 60 -5.32 -4.69 -5.32
N SER A 61 -6.28 -5.58 -5.62
CA SER A 61 -5.99 -6.82 -6.35
C SER A 61 -5.56 -6.52 -7.79
N ALA A 62 -6.23 -5.57 -8.44
CA ALA A 62 -5.88 -5.14 -9.79
C ALA A 62 -4.52 -4.45 -9.83
N LEU A 63 -4.23 -3.58 -8.86
CA LEU A 63 -2.92 -2.94 -8.71
C LEU A 63 -1.79 -3.98 -8.55
N MET A 64 -1.98 -4.96 -7.67
CA MET A 64 -0.92 -5.94 -7.36
C MET A 64 -0.73 -6.98 -8.46
N THR A 65 -1.77 -7.34 -9.22
CA THR A 65 -1.69 -8.40 -10.23
C THR A 65 -1.61 -7.91 -11.67
N GLY A 66 -1.99 -6.66 -11.93
CA GLY A 66 -2.21 -6.14 -13.28
C GLY A 66 -3.40 -6.78 -14.00
N ARG A 67 -4.35 -7.38 -13.26
CA ARG A 67 -5.49 -8.11 -13.82
C ARG A 67 -6.82 -7.55 -13.32
N TYR A 68 -7.85 -7.61 -14.15
CA TYR A 68 -9.20 -7.31 -13.68
C TYR A 68 -9.62 -8.29 -12.58
N PRO A 69 -10.38 -7.82 -11.56
CA PRO A 69 -10.81 -8.67 -10.45
C PRO A 69 -11.58 -9.93 -10.87
N ILE A 70 -12.30 -9.87 -12.00
CA ILE A 70 -13.00 -11.04 -12.59
C ILE A 70 -12.08 -12.21 -12.93
N HIS A 71 -10.77 -11.96 -13.10
CA HIS A 71 -9.76 -12.99 -13.35
C HIS A 71 -9.03 -13.44 -12.09
N THR A 72 -9.24 -12.78 -10.96
CA THR A 72 -8.57 -13.09 -9.68
C THR A 72 -9.53 -13.63 -8.63
N GLY A 73 -10.84 -13.67 -8.91
CA GLY A 73 -11.87 -14.02 -7.94
C GLY A 73 -12.20 -12.88 -6.96
N MET A 74 -11.70 -11.67 -7.21
CA MET A 74 -11.87 -10.50 -6.35
C MET A 74 -12.97 -9.55 -6.82
N GLN A 75 -13.85 -9.98 -7.74
CA GLN A 75 -14.86 -9.12 -8.38
C GLN A 75 -16.10 -8.77 -7.55
N SER A 76 -16.34 -9.48 -6.45
CA SER A 76 -17.51 -9.27 -5.61
C SER A 76 -17.22 -8.18 -4.56
N PHE A 77 -17.55 -8.44 -3.30
CA PHE A 77 -17.28 -7.52 -2.20
C PHE A 77 -15.83 -7.56 -1.72
N VAL A 78 -15.47 -6.62 -0.85
CA VAL A 78 -14.17 -6.61 -0.17
C VAL A 78 -13.98 -7.87 0.68
N ILE A 79 -12.73 -8.23 0.95
CA ILE A 79 -12.44 -9.33 1.87
C ILE A 79 -12.78 -8.86 3.28
N MET A 80 -13.77 -9.50 3.89
CA MET A 80 -14.10 -9.26 5.30
C MET A 80 -13.08 -9.94 6.20
N GLN A 81 -12.97 -9.45 7.42
CA GLN A 81 -11.85 -9.75 8.33
C GLN A 81 -11.79 -11.23 8.76
N ASN A 82 -12.94 -11.89 8.86
CA ASN A 82 -13.08 -13.29 9.23
C ASN A 82 -13.27 -14.23 8.03
N GLU A 83 -13.19 -13.73 6.80
CA GLU A 83 -13.35 -14.57 5.62
C GLU A 83 -12.09 -15.43 5.42
N PRO A 84 -12.23 -16.76 5.22
CA PRO A 84 -11.11 -17.66 4.99
C PRO A 84 -10.64 -17.61 3.53
N ARG A 85 -10.46 -16.41 2.99
CA ARG A 85 -10.01 -16.18 1.62
C ARG A 85 -9.01 -15.03 1.52
N GLY A 86 -8.31 -15.00 0.39
CA GLY A 86 -7.41 -13.92 0.01
C GLY A 86 -7.12 -13.97 -1.48
N LEU A 87 -6.34 -13.01 -1.97
CA LEU A 87 -5.87 -13.00 -3.35
C LEU A 87 -5.12 -14.31 -3.65
N PRO A 88 -5.52 -15.11 -4.66
CA PRO A 88 -4.94 -16.44 -4.88
C PRO A 88 -3.41 -16.44 -4.98
N LEU A 89 -2.78 -17.44 -4.37
CA LEU A 89 -1.33 -17.51 -4.18
C LEU A 89 -0.56 -17.78 -5.49
N HIS A 90 -1.21 -18.32 -6.51
CA HIS A 90 -0.57 -18.57 -7.81
C HIS A 90 -0.35 -17.28 -8.63
N PHE A 91 -0.94 -16.15 -8.23
CA PHE A 91 -0.65 -14.86 -8.85
C PHE A 91 0.64 -14.26 -8.27
N LYS A 92 1.64 -14.15 -9.15
CA LYS A 92 2.84 -13.36 -8.90
C LYS A 92 2.51 -11.87 -8.91
N LEU A 93 2.82 -11.19 -7.81
CA LEU A 93 2.46 -9.80 -7.57
C LEU A 93 3.54 -8.82 -8.03
N LEU A 94 3.16 -7.56 -8.20
CA LEU A 94 4.02 -6.43 -8.52
C LEU A 94 5.34 -6.41 -7.72
N PRO A 95 5.35 -6.52 -6.37
CA PRO A 95 6.61 -6.58 -5.62
C PRO A 95 7.47 -7.80 -5.98
N GLU A 96 6.89 -8.96 -6.27
CA GLU A 96 7.65 -10.15 -6.68
C GLU A 96 8.27 -9.99 -8.08
N TRP A 97 7.59 -9.29 -8.99
CA TRP A 97 8.15 -8.90 -10.29
C TRP A 97 9.32 -7.93 -10.12
N LEU A 98 9.15 -6.88 -9.30
CA LEU A 98 10.17 -5.87 -9.05
C LEU A 98 11.39 -6.45 -8.33
N ASN A 99 11.19 -7.34 -7.35
CA ASN A 99 12.29 -8.02 -6.68
C ASN A 99 13.13 -8.87 -7.66
N GLY A 100 12.50 -9.52 -8.65
CA GLY A 100 13.19 -10.22 -9.72
C GLY A 100 14.06 -9.31 -10.62
N LEU A 101 13.81 -7.99 -10.60
CA LEU A 101 14.60 -6.96 -11.28
C LEU A 101 15.63 -6.29 -10.37
N GLY A 102 15.80 -6.78 -9.14
CA GLY A 102 16.76 -6.28 -8.15
C GLY A 102 16.20 -5.20 -7.22
N TYR A 103 14.88 -4.98 -7.19
CA TYR A 103 14.28 -4.04 -6.24
C TYR A 103 14.15 -4.65 -4.83
N THR A 104 14.21 -3.80 -3.82
CA THR A 104 13.69 -4.11 -2.48
C THR A 104 12.34 -3.43 -2.31
N SER A 105 11.29 -4.22 -2.05
CA SER A 105 9.92 -3.72 -1.96
C SER A 105 9.47 -3.59 -0.50
N TYR A 106 8.94 -2.43 -0.12
CA TYR A 106 8.42 -2.12 1.20
C TYR A 106 6.93 -1.78 1.09
N MET A 107 6.11 -2.32 1.99
CA MET A 107 4.69 -1.98 2.07
C MET A 107 4.39 -1.22 3.36
N LEU A 108 3.70 -0.08 3.25
CA LEU A 108 3.31 0.72 4.41
C LEU A 108 1.81 0.99 4.36
N GLY A 109 1.13 0.68 5.45
CA GLY A 109 -0.31 0.85 5.59
C GLY A 109 -1.13 -0.39 5.24
N LYS A 110 -2.30 -0.16 4.61
CA LYS A 110 -3.39 -1.13 4.47
C LYS A 110 -3.15 -2.17 3.37
N TRP A 111 -3.19 -3.46 3.73
CA TRP A 111 -3.08 -4.58 2.77
C TRP A 111 -4.40 -4.93 2.08
N HIS A 112 -5.37 -5.45 2.84
CA HIS A 112 -6.73 -5.80 2.41
C HIS A 112 -6.84 -6.80 1.24
N LEU A 113 -5.85 -7.70 1.09
CA LEU A 113 -5.85 -8.79 0.10
C LEU A 113 -5.84 -10.20 0.74
N GLY A 114 -6.30 -10.28 1.98
CA GLY A 114 -6.43 -11.51 2.77
C GLY A 114 -5.27 -11.73 3.72
N HIS A 115 -5.57 -12.30 4.88
CA HIS A 115 -4.58 -12.55 5.94
C HIS A 115 -4.97 -13.74 6.85
N TYR A 116 -5.94 -14.57 6.43
CA TYR A 116 -6.41 -15.71 7.22
C TYR A 116 -5.38 -16.83 7.37
N LYS A 117 -4.34 -16.86 6.52
CA LYS A 117 -3.14 -17.68 6.66
C LYS A 117 -1.90 -16.82 6.41
N SER A 118 -0.76 -17.27 6.92
CA SER A 118 0.52 -16.55 6.83
C SER A 118 0.92 -16.24 5.38
N GLU A 119 0.62 -17.14 4.46
CA GLU A 119 0.97 -17.09 3.04
C GLU A 119 0.29 -15.92 2.32
N TYR A 120 -0.79 -15.38 2.89
CA TYR A 120 -1.51 -14.23 2.33
C TYR A 120 -0.99 -12.89 2.86
N THR A 121 -0.10 -12.86 3.86
CA THR A 121 0.41 -11.59 4.42
C THR A 121 1.42 -10.92 3.47
N PRO A 122 1.59 -9.59 3.54
CA PRO A 122 2.47 -8.86 2.60
C PRO A 122 3.90 -9.41 2.52
N THR A 123 4.47 -9.79 3.66
CA THR A 123 5.84 -10.34 3.74
C THR A 123 6.00 -11.73 3.13
N ARG A 124 4.88 -12.44 2.90
CA ARG A 124 4.85 -13.71 2.13
C ARG A 124 4.42 -13.51 0.68
N ARG A 125 4.18 -12.25 0.26
CA ARG A 125 3.67 -11.86 -1.06
C ARG A 125 4.58 -10.86 -1.77
N GLY A 126 5.88 -10.92 -1.48
CA GLY A 126 6.94 -10.16 -2.18
C GLY A 126 7.44 -8.92 -1.46
N PHE A 127 6.82 -8.46 -0.38
CA PHE A 127 7.36 -7.32 0.37
C PHE A 127 8.44 -7.77 1.36
N SER A 128 9.55 -7.06 1.39
CA SER A 128 10.64 -7.29 2.34
C SER A 128 10.26 -6.91 3.76
N SER A 129 9.41 -5.89 3.92
CA SER A 129 8.78 -5.58 5.21
C SER A 129 7.38 -4.98 5.03
N HIS A 130 6.59 -5.04 6.10
CA HIS A 130 5.27 -4.42 6.19
C HIS A 130 5.07 -3.73 7.54
N VAL A 131 4.59 -2.49 7.51
CA VAL A 131 4.11 -1.80 8.72
C VAL A 131 2.71 -1.27 8.45
N GLY A 132 1.70 -1.73 9.19
CA GLY A 132 0.32 -1.27 9.06
C GLY A 132 -0.73 -2.37 9.26
N SER A 133 -1.95 -2.10 8.80
CA SER A 133 -3.09 -3.01 8.91
C SER A 133 -3.15 -4.03 7.77
N ARG A 134 -3.64 -5.23 8.09
CA ARG A 134 -3.83 -6.30 7.09
C ARG A 134 -5.26 -6.37 6.56
N GLY A 135 -6.20 -5.93 7.36
CA GLY A 135 -7.61 -5.90 7.04
C GLY A 135 -8.07 -4.66 6.27
N GLY A 136 -9.38 -4.41 6.31
CA GLY A 136 -10.03 -3.36 5.53
C GLY A 136 -10.07 -1.99 6.19
N PHE A 137 -10.03 -1.92 7.51
CA PHE A 137 -10.11 -0.68 8.27
C PHE A 137 -9.64 -0.94 9.70
N VAL A 138 -9.21 0.13 10.36
CA VAL A 138 -8.83 0.18 11.77
C VAL A 138 -9.17 1.56 12.33
N ASP A 139 -9.28 1.66 13.64
CA ASP A 139 -9.24 2.95 14.33
C ASP A 139 -7.88 3.63 14.11
N TYR A 140 -7.88 4.96 13.98
CA TYR A 140 -6.66 5.70 13.68
C TYR A 140 -5.70 5.82 14.87
N TYR A 141 -6.14 5.60 16.11
CA TYR A 141 -5.33 5.80 17.31
C TYR A 141 -5.02 4.49 18.03
N ASN A 142 -6.03 3.64 18.26
CA ASN A 142 -5.82 2.37 18.95
C ASN A 142 -5.51 1.19 17.99
N HIS A 143 -5.63 1.45 16.67
CA HIS A 143 -5.36 0.52 15.56
C HIS A 143 -6.10 -0.82 15.66
N GLY A 144 -7.13 -0.85 16.49
CA GLY A 144 -8.04 -1.94 16.66
C GLY A 144 -9.27 -1.76 15.80
N ARG A 145 -10.15 -2.75 15.91
CA ARG A 145 -11.51 -2.70 15.40
C ARG A 145 -12.43 -2.85 16.59
N ASP A 146 -13.25 -1.84 16.82
CA ASP A 146 -14.31 -1.85 17.82
C ASP A 146 -15.59 -1.33 17.16
N VAL A 147 -16.13 -2.16 16.26
CA VAL A 147 -17.39 -1.88 15.56
C VAL A 147 -18.42 -2.89 16.06
N PRO A 148 -19.57 -2.44 16.61
CA PRO A 148 -20.63 -3.32 17.06
C PRO A 148 -21.03 -4.33 15.97
N GLY A 149 -21.06 -5.61 16.33
CA GLY A 149 -21.41 -6.70 15.40
C GLY A 149 -20.27 -7.18 14.49
N MET A 150 -19.04 -6.68 14.65
CA MET A 150 -17.86 -7.17 13.93
C MET A 150 -16.80 -7.76 14.87
N PRO A 151 -15.93 -8.66 14.38
CA PRO A 151 -14.83 -9.18 15.19
C PRO A 151 -13.92 -8.05 15.69
N HIS A 152 -13.75 -7.98 17.01
CA HIS A 152 -12.87 -7.01 17.65
C HIS A 152 -11.40 -7.46 17.62
N GLY A 153 -10.49 -6.52 17.78
CA GLY A 153 -9.08 -6.82 18.04
C GLY A 153 -8.12 -5.89 17.32
N LEU A 154 -6.85 -5.99 17.70
CA LEU A 154 -5.75 -5.24 17.08
C LEU A 154 -5.54 -5.70 15.63
N ASP A 155 -5.43 -4.74 14.71
CA ASP A 155 -5.00 -4.98 13.34
C ASP A 155 -3.90 -3.98 12.94
N PHE A 156 -2.79 -4.04 13.69
CA PHE A 156 -1.57 -3.31 13.41
C PHE A 156 -0.37 -4.24 13.52
N TRP A 157 0.44 -4.28 12.48
CA TRP A 157 1.49 -5.28 12.33
C TRP A 157 2.80 -4.62 11.95
N ARG A 158 3.88 -5.11 12.54
CA ARG A 158 5.25 -4.91 12.07
C ARG A 158 5.75 -6.27 11.61
N ASP A 159 5.81 -6.44 10.30
CA ASP A 159 6.02 -7.69 9.60
C ASP A 159 5.02 -8.77 10.02
N LEU A 160 5.49 -9.82 10.69
CA LEU A 160 4.65 -10.92 11.17
C LEU A 160 4.14 -10.72 12.59
N GLN A 161 4.64 -9.72 13.32
CA GLN A 161 4.32 -9.49 14.72
C GLN A 161 3.22 -8.43 14.87
N PRO A 162 2.15 -8.71 15.63
CA PRO A 162 1.20 -7.66 16.00
C PRO A 162 1.91 -6.65 16.91
N SER A 163 1.64 -5.36 16.74
CA SER A 163 2.33 -4.32 17.51
C SER A 163 1.36 -3.37 18.21
N ARG A 164 1.58 -3.18 19.52
CA ARG A 164 0.95 -2.14 20.35
C ARG A 164 1.92 -1.01 20.73
N SER A 165 3.16 -1.03 20.20
CA SER A 165 4.17 -0.02 20.52
C SER A 165 3.73 1.40 20.16
N ASP A 166 2.81 1.52 19.21
CA ASP A 166 2.34 2.78 18.65
C ASP A 166 0.93 3.16 19.16
N ASP A 167 0.40 2.48 20.19
CA ASP A 167 -0.95 2.74 20.72
C ASP A 167 -1.14 4.20 21.13
N GLY A 168 -2.23 4.82 20.67
CA GLY A 168 -2.51 6.24 20.84
C GLY A 168 -1.83 7.17 19.83
N ALA A 169 -0.91 6.67 18.99
CA ALA A 169 -0.33 7.46 17.90
C ALA A 169 -1.20 7.39 16.63
N TYR A 170 -1.31 8.51 15.94
CA TYR A 170 -2.16 8.63 14.74
C TYR A 170 -1.59 7.82 13.57
N TYR A 171 -2.37 6.87 13.04
CA TYR A 171 -1.97 5.88 12.03
C TYR A 171 -1.23 6.49 10.83
N THR A 172 -1.74 7.61 10.30
CA THR A 172 -1.15 8.29 9.14
C THR A 172 0.26 8.81 9.44
N HIS A 173 0.52 9.29 10.66
CA HIS A 173 1.85 9.73 11.06
C HIS A 173 2.81 8.54 11.17
N ILE A 174 2.39 7.43 11.79
CA ILE A 174 3.23 6.23 11.93
C ILE A 174 3.70 5.74 10.55
N VAL A 175 2.77 5.59 9.60
CA VAL A 175 3.07 5.15 8.22
C VAL A 175 3.98 6.15 7.50
N SER A 176 3.75 7.45 7.67
CA SER A 176 4.56 8.51 7.05
C SER A 176 5.99 8.55 7.62
N GLU A 177 6.14 8.43 8.93
CA GLU A 177 7.43 8.42 9.61
C GLU A 177 8.24 7.16 9.26
N GLU A 178 7.59 6.00 9.15
CA GLU A 178 8.25 4.78 8.70
C GLU A 178 8.74 4.94 7.24
N ALA A 179 7.92 5.53 6.35
CA ALA A 179 8.33 5.81 4.98
C ALA A 179 9.59 6.70 4.93
N VAL A 180 9.58 7.81 5.67
CA VAL A 180 10.73 8.72 5.78
C VAL A 180 11.95 7.99 6.37
N SER A 181 11.75 7.18 7.39
CA SER A 181 12.81 6.39 8.05
C SER A 181 13.47 5.41 7.08
N ILE A 182 12.70 4.67 6.28
CA ILE A 182 13.25 3.74 5.29
C ILE A 182 14.00 4.51 4.19
N ILE A 183 13.43 5.61 3.69
CA ILE A 183 14.10 6.45 2.67
C ILE A 183 15.43 7.03 3.20
N ARG A 184 15.47 7.50 4.45
CA ARG A 184 16.68 8.05 5.07
C ARG A 184 17.75 6.99 5.31
N ARG A 185 17.35 5.77 5.69
CA ARG A 185 18.24 4.62 5.92
C ARG A 185 18.73 3.98 4.61
N HIS A 186 18.11 4.28 3.47
CA HIS A 186 18.49 3.71 2.20
C HIS A 186 19.95 4.06 1.83
N PRO A 187 20.80 3.07 1.50
CA PRO A 187 22.21 3.31 1.18
C PRO A 187 22.42 4.34 0.06
N LYS A 188 23.28 5.33 0.31
CA LYS A 188 23.57 6.41 -0.65
C LYS A 188 24.76 6.11 -1.57
N ASP A 189 25.52 5.05 -1.31
CA ASP A 189 26.72 4.66 -2.05
C ASP A 189 26.38 3.98 -3.38
N ARG A 190 27.15 4.28 -4.43
CA ARG A 190 26.84 3.84 -5.81
C ARG A 190 26.95 2.33 -6.04
N VAL A 191 27.59 1.59 -5.14
CA VAL A 191 27.88 0.15 -5.30
C VAL A 191 26.78 -0.72 -4.69
N ARG A 192 26.03 -0.23 -3.69
CA ARG A 192 24.94 -0.97 -3.01
C ARG A 192 23.53 -0.41 -3.29
N LYS A 193 23.39 0.53 -4.23
CA LYS A 193 22.09 1.08 -4.66
C LYS A 193 21.26 0.05 -5.42
N LEU A 194 20.62 -0.84 -4.70
CA LEU A 194 19.47 -1.57 -5.21
C LEU A 194 18.29 -0.59 -5.28
N PRO A 195 17.54 -0.54 -6.37
CA PRO A 195 16.36 0.30 -6.42
C PRO A 195 15.33 -0.17 -5.38
N CYS A 196 14.45 0.72 -4.94
CA CYS A 196 13.44 0.40 -3.94
C CYS A 196 12.06 0.79 -4.45
N THR A 197 11.08 0.00 -4.02
CA THR A 197 9.66 0.29 -4.25
C THR A 197 8.97 0.46 -2.92
N TYR A 198 8.21 1.53 -2.78
CA TYR A 198 7.37 1.83 -1.62
C TYR A 198 5.94 1.83 -2.11
N ILE A 199 5.09 1.00 -1.51
CA ILE A 199 3.65 0.93 -1.82
C ILE A 199 2.84 1.17 -0.56
#